data_AF-A0A2E4ZZ95-F1
#
_entry.id   AF-A0A2E4ZZ95-F1
#
_cell.length_a   1.000
_cell.length_b   1.000
_cell.length_c   1.000
_cell.angle_alpha   90.00
_cell.angle_beta   90.00
_cell.angle_gamma   90.00
#
_symmetry.space_group_name_H-M   'P 1'
#
loop_
_entity.id
_entity.type
_entity.pdbx_description
1 polymer ?
#
loop_
_entity_poly.entity_id
_entity_poly.type
_entity_poly.pdbx_seq_one_letter_code
_entity_poly.pdbx_strand_id
1 'polypeptide(L)'
;MFDKFREIDWSPDKEGIREFGKVLLIGTPLTAIAWFCLVKWFNGEWIIAVPIWIISIGWSIALSTFVSCQLALPFYRIWFFLIATIDTVITNTLFITMFYIIISPVALLMKLLRRDPMARGIEPERDSYFEDSPKAKGPESYYNQF
;
A
#
# COMPACT_ATOMS: atom_id res chain seq x y z
N MET A 1 3.42 9.55 9.60
CA MET A 1 4.36 8.91 8.65
C MET A 1 4.41 7.45 9.04
N PHE A 2 3.93 6.54 8.18
CA PHE A 2 3.99 5.11 8.46
C PHE A 2 5.46 4.69 8.42
N ASP A 3 6.03 4.37 9.58
CA ASP A 3 7.44 3.96 9.69
C ASP A 3 7.55 2.45 9.40
N LYS A 4 7.47 2.11 8.10
CA LYS A 4 7.52 0.74 7.61
C LYS A 4 8.80 -0.01 8.00
N PHE A 5 9.87 0.73 8.33
CA PHE A 5 11.13 0.14 8.78
C PHE A 5 11.03 -0.57 10.14
N ARG A 6 10.04 -0.23 10.99
CA ARG A 6 9.81 -0.90 12.27
C ARG A 6 9.09 -2.23 12.16
N GLU A 7 8.35 -2.45 11.08
CA GLU A 7 7.62 -3.70 10.82
C GLU A 7 8.54 -4.80 10.27
N ILE A 8 9.71 -4.42 9.74
CA ILE A 8 10.69 -5.35 9.19
C ILE A 8 11.48 -6.00 10.33
N ASP A 9 11.54 -7.33 10.31
CA ASP A 9 12.47 -8.09 11.15
C ASP A 9 13.90 -8.02 10.57
N TRP A 10 14.75 -7.17 11.14
CA TRP A 10 16.13 -6.99 10.70
C TRP A 10 17.10 -8.10 11.15
N SER A 11 16.63 -8.98 12.05
CA SER A 11 17.37 -10.11 12.61
C SER A 11 16.54 -11.39 12.54
N PRO A 12 16.14 -11.81 11.32
CA PRO A 12 15.27 -12.96 11.16
C PRO A 12 15.94 -14.25 11.63
N ASP A 13 15.15 -15.15 12.21
CA ASP A 13 15.60 -16.51 12.48
C ASP A 13 15.81 -17.27 11.15
N LYS A 14 16.48 -18.43 11.22
CA LYS A 14 16.78 -19.29 10.07
C LYS A 14 15.55 -19.64 9.25
N GLU A 15 14.40 -19.76 9.90
CA GLU A 15 13.12 -20.02 9.25
C GLU A 15 12.65 -18.82 8.41
N GLY A 16 12.67 -17.60 8.96
CA GLY A 16 12.28 -16.39 8.22
C GLY A 16 13.16 -16.13 6.99
N ILE A 17 14.46 -16.45 7.08
CA ILE A 17 15.35 -16.40 5.92
C ILE A 17 14.91 -17.42 4.86
N ARG A 18 14.58 -18.66 5.23
CA ARG A 18 14.09 -19.68 4.30
C ARG A 18 12.74 -19.32 3.66
N GLU A 19 11.84 -18.69 4.41
CA GLU A 19 10.58 -18.19 3.87
C GLU A 19 10.82 -17.15 2.78
N PHE A 20 11.74 -16.22 2.99
CA PHE A 20 12.18 -15.28 1.94
C PHE A 20 12.69 -16.01 0.69
N GLY A 21 13.46 -17.10 0.87
CA GLY A 21 13.88 -17.96 -0.24
C GLY A 21 12.71 -18.59 -1.00
N LYS A 22 11.69 -19.11 -0.30
CA LYS A 22 10.47 -19.66 -0.93
C LYS A 22 9.70 -18.59 -1.71
N VAL A 23 9.58 -17.39 -1.13
CA VAL A 23 8.94 -16.24 -1.79
C VAL A 23 9.68 -15.88 -3.07
N LEU A 24 11.02 -15.86 -3.07
CA LEU A 24 11.80 -15.63 -4.29
C LEU A 24 11.61 -16.75 -5.33
N LEU A 25 11.61 -18.02 -4.92
CA LEU A 25 11.42 -19.15 -5.84
C LEU A 25 10.08 -19.10 -6.58
N ILE A 26 9.01 -18.65 -5.91
CA ILE A 26 7.67 -18.54 -6.49
C ILE A 26 7.46 -17.18 -7.18
N GLY A 27 7.97 -16.11 -6.58
CA GLY A 27 7.80 -14.74 -7.06
C GLY A 27 8.56 -14.46 -8.35
N THR A 28 9.78 -14.98 -8.52
CA THR A 28 10.56 -14.68 -9.74
C THR A 28 10.02 -15.34 -11.01
N PRO A 29 9.49 -16.59 -11.00
CA PRO A 29 8.76 -17.13 -12.15
C PRO A 29 7.46 -16.37 -12.44
N LEU A 30 6.68 -15.99 -11.41
CA LEU A 30 5.44 -15.24 -11.62
C LEU A 30 5.70 -13.87 -12.25
N THR A 31 6.70 -13.15 -11.76
CA THR A 31 7.10 -11.85 -12.33
C THR A 31 7.67 -11.99 -13.73
N ALA A 32 8.45 -13.04 -14.00
CA ALA A 32 8.97 -13.35 -15.33
C ALA A 32 7.85 -13.67 -16.34
N ILE A 33 6.82 -14.44 -15.93
CA ILE A 33 5.65 -14.74 -16.75
C ILE A 33 4.83 -13.47 -17.00
N ALA A 34 4.59 -12.65 -15.96
CA ALA A 34 3.88 -11.39 -16.10
C ALA A 34 4.58 -10.46 -17.09
N TRP A 35 5.90 -10.31 -16.97
CA TRP A 35 6.73 -9.55 -17.92
C TRP A 35 6.61 -10.09 -19.35
N PHE A 36 6.74 -11.41 -19.50
CA PHE A 36 6.65 -12.09 -20.79
C PHE A 36 5.28 -11.86 -21.47
N CYS A 37 4.19 -11.93 -20.72
CA CYS A 37 2.85 -11.62 -21.19
C CYS A 37 2.69 -10.14 -21.57
N LEU A 38 3.23 -9.22 -20.76
CA LEU A 38 3.19 -7.78 -21.04
C LEU A 38 3.95 -7.42 -22.32
N VAL A 39 5.18 -7.93 -22.49
CA VAL A 39 5.98 -7.67 -23.70
C VAL A 39 5.28 -8.21 -24.94
N LYS A 40 4.70 -9.41 -24.87
CA LYS A 40 3.91 -9.96 -25.96
C LYS A 40 2.72 -9.06 -26.31
N TRP A 41 2.03 -8.52 -25.30
CA TRP A 41 0.87 -7.67 -25.50
C TRP A 41 1.22 -6.35 -26.20
N PHE A 42 2.35 -5.73 -25.83
CA PHE A 42 2.74 -4.42 -26.37
C PHE A 42 3.54 -4.50 -27.67
N ASN A 43 4.47 -5.46 -27.78
CA ASN A 43 5.43 -5.51 -28.87
C ASN A 43 5.16 -6.65 -29.87
N GLY A 44 4.28 -7.61 -29.55
CA GLY A 44 4.00 -8.77 -30.40
C GLY A 44 5.14 -9.79 -30.50
N GLU A 45 6.33 -9.47 -30.01
CA GLU A 45 7.51 -10.32 -30.05
C GLU A 45 7.71 -11.14 -28.77
N TRP A 46 8.31 -12.32 -28.93
CA TRP A 46 8.65 -13.21 -27.83
C TRP A 46 10.08 -12.93 -27.33
N ILE A 47 10.23 -11.96 -26.44
CA ILE A 47 11.53 -11.65 -25.82
C ILE A 47 11.69 -12.48 -24.54
N ILE A 48 12.40 -13.60 -24.65
CA ILE A 48 12.59 -14.57 -23.56
C ILE A 48 13.82 -14.24 -22.69
N ALA A 49 14.74 -13.42 -23.21
CA ALA A 49 16.00 -13.10 -22.52
C ALA A 49 15.78 -12.53 -21.11
N VAL A 50 14.91 -11.53 -20.97
CA VAL A 50 14.65 -10.86 -19.68
C VAL A 50 14.03 -11.80 -18.64
N PRO A 51 12.96 -12.58 -18.96
CA PRO A 51 12.44 -13.62 -18.07
C PRO A 51 13.50 -14.60 -17.55
N ILE A 52 14.41 -15.07 -18.41
CA ILE A 52 15.47 -16.01 -18.02
C ILE A 52 16.41 -15.37 -17.00
N TRP A 53 16.82 -14.12 -17.21
CA TRP A 53 17.67 -13.39 -16.28
C TRP A 53 16.99 -13.21 -14.91
N ILE A 54 15.71 -12.83 -14.89
CA ILE A 54 14.93 -12.65 -13.66
C ILE A 54 14.88 -13.95 -12.85
N ILE A 55 14.56 -15.06 -13.52
CA ILE A 55 14.48 -16.38 -12.87
C ILE A 55 15.87 -16.80 -12.38
N SER A 56 16.89 -16.70 -13.22
CA SER A 56 18.26 -17.13 -12.90
C SER A 56 18.82 -16.40 -11.68
N ILE A 57 18.69 -15.07 -11.63
CA ILE A 57 19.15 -14.26 -10.50
C ILE A 57 18.34 -14.58 -9.24
N GLY A 58 17.01 -14.60 -9.36
CA GLY A 58 16.11 -14.88 -8.25
C GLY A 58 16.35 -16.25 -7.62
N TRP A 59 16.53 -17.28 -8.44
CA TRP A 59 16.80 -18.63 -7.98
C TRP A 59 18.21 -18.78 -7.41
N SER A 60 19.21 -18.07 -7.95
CA SER A 60 20.56 -18.07 -7.37
C SER A 60 20.55 -17.50 -5.95
N ILE A 61 19.83 -16.39 -5.72
CA ILE A 61 19.66 -15.79 -4.39
C ILE A 61 18.85 -16.74 -3.50
N ALA A 62 17.74 -17.29 -4.00
CA ALA A 62 16.92 -18.21 -3.23
C ALA A 62 17.68 -19.48 -2.82
N LEU A 63 18.54 -20.02 -3.69
CA LEU A 63 19.36 -21.19 -3.38
C LEU A 63 20.41 -20.86 -2.32
N SER A 64 20.99 -19.65 -2.36
CA SER A 64 21.94 -19.18 -1.34
C SER A 64 21.32 -19.20 0.07
N THR A 65 20.03 -18.91 0.18
CA THR A 65 19.23 -18.96 1.40
C THR A 65 19.14 -20.36 2.01
N PHE A 66 19.09 -21.40 1.18
CA PHE A 66 19.06 -22.80 1.64
C PHE A 66 20.44 -23.33 2.00
N VAL A 67 21.50 -22.86 1.32
CA VAL A 67 22.89 -23.28 1.55
C VAL A 67 23.48 -22.61 2.79
N SER A 68 23.38 -21.28 2.90
CA SER A 68 23.91 -20.53 4.02
C SER A 68 23.04 -19.33 4.37
N CYS A 69 22.40 -19.44 5.53
CA CYS A 69 21.59 -18.39 6.12
C CYS A 69 22.41 -17.10 6.35
N GLN A 70 23.70 -17.22 6.66
CA GLN A 70 24.59 -16.07 6.90
C GLN A 70 24.90 -15.29 5.62
N LEU A 71 25.02 -15.97 4.47
CA LEU A 71 25.25 -15.30 3.18
C LEU A 71 24.00 -14.59 2.66
N ALA A 72 22.81 -15.14 2.93
CA ALA A 72 21.54 -14.59 2.46
C ALA A 72 21.05 -13.38 3.29
N LEU A 73 21.53 -13.23 4.51
CA LEU A 73 21.15 -12.17 5.45
C LEU A 73 21.40 -10.73 4.94
N PRO A 74 22.55 -10.37 4.35
CA PRO A 74 22.72 -9.05 3.74
C PRO A 74 21.76 -8.81 2.58
N PHE A 75 21.50 -9.82 1.74
CA PHE A 75 20.54 -9.70 0.63
C PHE A 75 19.11 -9.48 1.14
N TYR A 76 18.70 -10.22 2.17
CA TYR A 76 17.41 -10.03 2.84
C TYR A 76 17.28 -8.58 3.33
N ARG A 77 18.27 -8.07 4.07
CA ARG A 77 18.23 -6.71 4.63
C ARG A 77 18.14 -5.64 3.54
N ILE A 78 18.96 -5.75 2.50
CA ILE A 78 18.94 -4.80 1.37
C ILE A 78 17.58 -4.84 0.67
N TRP A 79 17.06 -6.03 0.41
CA TRP A 79 15.77 -6.22 -0.24
C TRP A 79 14.62 -5.56 0.55
N PHE A 80 14.50 -5.87 1.84
CA PHE A 80 13.46 -5.29 2.69
C PHE A 80 13.64 -3.79 2.92
N PHE A 81 14.88 -3.29 2.99
CA PHE A 81 15.16 -1.86 3.04
C PHE A 81 14.63 -1.13 1.80
N LEU A 82 14.87 -1.69 0.59
CA LEU A 82 14.35 -1.13 -0.65
C LEU A 82 12.82 -1.15 -0.67
N ILE A 83 12.19 -2.27 -0.27
CA ILE A 83 10.74 -2.38 -0.19
C ILE A 83 10.16 -1.32 0.74
N ALA A 84 10.66 -1.18 1.97
CA ALA A 84 10.15 -0.19 2.91
C ALA A 84 10.32 1.24 2.40
N THR A 85 11.44 1.53 1.72
CA THR A 85 11.68 2.85 1.14
C THR A 85 10.64 3.16 0.06
N ILE A 86 10.45 2.23 -0.88
CA ILE A 86 9.48 2.37 -1.98
C ILE A 86 8.06 2.50 -1.41
N ASP A 87 7.68 1.62 -0.49
CA ASP A 87 6.33 1.62 0.11
C ASP A 87 6.03 2.91 0.87
N THR A 88 7.02 3.44 1.60
CA THR A 88 6.90 4.73 2.29
C THR A 88 6.64 5.86 1.30
N VAL A 89 7.37 5.89 0.18
CA VAL A 89 7.18 6.90 -0.87
C VAL A 89 5.81 6.76 -1.53
N ILE A 90 5.40 5.54 -1.90
CA ILE A 90 4.10 5.26 -2.52
C ILE A 90 2.97 5.68 -1.59
N THR A 91 2.99 5.22 -0.34
CA THR A 91 1.94 5.50 0.65
C THR A 91 1.81 7.00 0.89
N ASN A 92 2.92 7.71 1.11
CA ASN A 92 2.89 9.17 1.30
C ASN A 92 2.39 9.89 0.05
N THR A 93 2.84 9.50 -1.14
CA THR A 93 2.41 10.09 -2.41
C THR A 93 0.91 9.87 -2.63
N LEU A 94 0.40 8.67 -2.32
CA LEU A 94 -1.01 8.33 -2.41
C LEU A 94 -1.84 9.21 -1.47
N PHE A 95 -1.43 9.39 -0.22
CA PHE A 95 -2.12 10.25 0.74
C PHE A 95 -2.12 11.72 0.31
N ILE A 96 -0.97 12.24 -0.14
CA ILE A 96 -0.86 13.61 -0.67
C ILE A 96 -1.80 13.78 -1.86
N THR A 97 -1.79 12.83 -2.79
CA THR A 97 -2.63 12.86 -3.98
C THR A 97 -4.12 12.83 -3.60
N MET A 98 -4.54 11.88 -2.76
CA MET A 98 -5.94 11.83 -2.32
C MET A 98 -6.37 13.13 -1.64
N PHE A 99 -5.56 13.66 -0.72
CA PHE A 99 -5.95 14.82 0.04
C PHE A 99 -5.97 16.10 -0.81
N TYR A 100 -4.95 16.32 -1.63
CA TYR A 100 -4.79 17.59 -2.36
C TYR A 100 -5.40 17.59 -3.76
N ILE A 101 -5.54 16.44 -4.42
CA ILE A 101 -6.09 16.37 -5.78
C ILE A 101 -7.57 15.94 -5.76
N ILE A 102 -8.00 15.15 -4.78
CA ILE A 102 -9.39 14.68 -4.72
C ILE A 102 -10.18 15.45 -3.66
N ILE A 103 -9.76 15.40 -2.40
CA ILE A 103 -10.54 15.94 -1.28
C ILE A 103 -10.52 17.48 -1.28
N SER A 104 -9.35 18.10 -1.44
CA SER A 104 -9.19 19.54 -1.35
C SER A 104 -9.95 20.31 -2.44
N PRO A 105 -9.95 19.89 -3.72
CA PRO A 105 -10.74 20.57 -4.75
C PRO A 105 -12.23 20.46 -4.50
N VAL A 106 -12.71 19.32 -3.98
CA VAL A 106 -14.12 19.18 -3.56
C VAL A 106 -14.45 20.15 -2.43
N ALA A 107 -13.57 20.28 -1.44
CA ALA A 107 -13.74 21.26 -0.36
C ALA A 107 -13.73 22.71 -0.88
N LEU A 108 -12.84 23.03 -1.83
CA LEU A 108 -12.78 24.34 -2.47
C LEU A 108 -14.03 24.63 -3.30
N LEU A 109 -14.56 23.66 -4.05
CA LEU A 109 -15.80 23.78 -4.80
C LEU A 109 -16.99 24.02 -3.87
N MET A 110 -17.10 23.27 -2.76
CA MET A 110 -18.14 23.51 -1.74
C MET A 110 -18.05 24.92 -1.16
N LYS A 111 -16.82 25.39 -0.85
CA LYS A 111 -16.57 26.75 -0.37
C LYS A 111 -16.97 27.80 -1.41
N LEU A 112 -16.65 27.60 -2.69
CA LEU A 112 -17.02 28.52 -3.78
C LEU A 112 -18.53 28.58 -3.98
N LEU A 113 -19.21 27.43 -3.90
CA LEU A 113 -20.67 27.32 -3.97
C LEU A 113 -21.37 27.78 -2.67
N ARG A 114 -20.62 28.26 -1.67
CA ARG A 114 -21.12 28.63 -0.33
C ARG A 114 -21.97 27.53 0.33
N ARG A 115 -21.71 26.27 -0.01
CA ARG A 115 -22.36 25.11 0.62
C ARG A 115 -21.54 24.70 1.83
N ASP A 116 -22.12 24.87 3.01
CA ASP A 116 -21.53 24.40 4.26
C ASP A 116 -22.44 23.35 4.91
N PRO A 117 -22.45 22.11 4.39
CA PRO A 117 -23.28 21.03 4.93
C PRO A 117 -22.86 20.60 6.34
N MET A 118 -21.69 21.05 6.82
CA MET A 118 -21.14 20.67 8.12
C MET A 118 -21.16 21.82 9.13
N ALA A 119 -21.82 22.95 8.81
CA ALA A 119 -21.93 24.12 9.68
C ALA A 119 -20.58 24.48 10.36
N ARG A 120 -19.51 24.55 9.56
CA ARG A 120 -18.13 24.71 10.05
C ARG A 120 -17.80 26.14 10.49
N GLY A 121 -18.73 27.08 10.30
CA GLY A 121 -18.61 28.45 10.78
C GLY A 121 -18.56 28.49 12.31
N ILE A 122 -17.56 29.16 12.86
CA ILE A 122 -17.52 29.45 14.30
C ILE A 122 -18.54 30.56 14.57
N GLU A 123 -19.53 30.27 15.41
CA GLU A 123 -20.56 31.19 15.88
C GLU A 123 -20.24 31.63 17.32
N PRO A 124 -19.47 32.73 17.52
CA PRO A 124 -18.96 33.11 18.83
C PRO A 124 -20.03 33.63 19.81
N GLU A 125 -21.23 33.95 19.31
CA GLU A 125 -22.38 34.38 20.12
C GLU A 125 -23.26 33.21 20.58
N ARG A 126 -22.97 31.96 20.15
CA ARG A 126 -23.69 30.78 20.67
C ARG A 126 -23.12 30.33 22.00
N ASP A 127 -24.02 30.12 22.96
CA ASP A 127 -23.71 29.48 24.23
C ASP A 127 -23.35 27.99 24.07
N SER A 128 -23.83 27.32 23.02
CA SER A 128 -23.60 25.90 22.77
C SER A 128 -23.84 25.49 21.30
N TYR A 129 -23.06 24.54 20.80
CA TYR A 129 -23.24 23.88 19.49
C TYR A 129 -24.13 22.62 19.58
N PHE A 130 -24.63 22.27 20.77
CA PHE A 130 -25.57 21.16 20.89
C PHE A 130 -26.88 21.50 20.18
N GLU A 131 -27.26 20.67 19.23
CA GLU A 131 -28.61 20.67 18.65
C GLU A 131 -29.47 19.67 19.42
N ASP A 132 -30.71 20.05 19.72
CA ASP A 132 -31.68 19.15 20.34
C ASP A 132 -31.91 17.96 19.40
N SER A 133 -31.66 16.75 19.91
CA SER A 133 -31.98 15.54 19.16
C SER A 133 -33.48 15.55 18.81
N PRO A 134 -33.85 15.24 17.56
CA PRO A 134 -35.25 15.03 17.23
C PRO A 134 -35.84 13.96 18.17
N LYS A 135 -37.10 14.16 18.58
CA LYS A 135 -37.79 13.24 19.49
C LYS A 135 -37.64 11.81 18.98
N ALA A 136 -37.18 10.92 19.87
CA ALA A 136 -37.02 9.52 19.57
C ALA A 136 -38.33 8.99 18.98
N LYS A 137 -38.29 8.58 17.70
CA LYS A 137 -39.39 7.83 17.11
C LYS A 137 -39.47 6.49 17.84
N GLY A 138 -40.66 5.92 17.95
CA GLY A 138 -40.88 4.66 18.67
C GLY A 138 -39.98 3.52 18.18
N PRO A 139 -39.87 2.41 18.92
CA PRO A 139 -39.01 1.28 18.56
C PRO A 139 -39.23 0.77 17.13
N GLU A 140 -40.43 0.91 16.58
CA GLU A 140 -40.73 0.62 15.17
C GLU A 140 -39.88 1.39 14.15
N SER A 141 -39.38 2.58 14.50
CA SER A 141 -38.51 3.39 13.65
C SER A 141 -37.13 2.78 13.43
N TYR A 142 -36.70 1.82 14.26
CA TYR A 142 -35.44 1.11 14.04
C TYR A 142 -35.48 0.24 12.77
N TYR A 143 -36.67 -0.14 12.30
CA TYR A 143 -36.82 -0.94 11.09
C TYR A 143 -36.78 -0.11 9.79
N ASN A 144 -36.98 1.22 9.87
CA ASN A 144 -37.00 2.14 8.71
C ASN A 144 -36.11 3.36 8.96
N GLN A 145 -34.79 3.15 8.98
CA GLN A 145 -33.80 4.20 9.30
C GLN A 145 -33.39 5.10 8.12
N PHE A 146 -33.78 4.76 6.89
CA PHE A 146 -33.38 5.46 5.66
C PHE A 146 -34.59 5.95 4.86
#